data_AF-A0A8T9SYX2-F1
#
_entry.id   AF-A0A8T9SYX2-F1
#
_cell.length_a   1.000
_cell.length_b   1.000
_cell.length_c   1.000
_cell.angle_alpha   90.00
_cell.angle_beta   90.00
_cell.angle_gamma   90.00
#
_symmetry.space_group_name_H-M   'P 1'
#
loop_
_entity.id
_entity.type
_entity.pdbx_description
1 polymer ?
#
loop_
_entity_poly.entity_id
_entity_poly.type
_entity_poly.pdbx_seq_one_letter_code
_entity_poly.pdbx_strand_id
1 'polypeptide(L)'
;MKFSHKASLLALLSIGSLSGCSAFRSDANSSNPVVAEQARRVNDLEREVKDQDRIVDSEKAKLKSLKYQLKSARAELKARKL
;
A
#
# COMPACT_ATOMS: atom_id res chain seq x y z
N MET A 1 3.27 45.56 24.26
CA MET A 1 4.16 44.40 24.02
C MET A 1 3.31 43.19 23.67
N LYS A 2 3.44 42.66 22.45
CA LYS A 2 2.74 41.45 21.96
C LYS A 2 3.74 40.67 21.10
N PHE A 3 4.36 39.62 21.64
CA PHE A 3 5.20 38.70 20.87
C PHE A 3 4.40 37.41 20.65
N SER A 4 3.85 37.33 19.43
CA SER A 4 3.13 36.17 18.91
C SER A 4 4.09 35.03 18.64
N HIS A 5 3.73 33.82 19.09
CA HIS A 5 4.47 32.58 18.92
C HIS A 5 4.54 32.20 17.44
N LYS A 6 5.67 32.44 16.79
CA LYS A 6 5.98 31.81 15.51
C LYS A 6 6.58 30.44 15.81
N ALA A 7 5.72 29.45 15.67
CA ALA A 7 6.06 28.04 15.79
C ALA A 7 7.31 27.73 14.93
N SER A 8 8.33 27.30 15.65
CA SER A 8 9.42 26.48 15.17
C SER A 8 8.88 25.18 14.56
N LEU A 9 9.70 24.56 13.70
CA LEU A 9 9.46 23.30 12.97
C LEU A 9 8.66 23.38 11.67
N LEU A 10 9.35 23.72 10.57
CA LEU A 10 9.15 23.01 9.31
C LEU A 10 10.44 22.31 8.95
N ALA A 11 10.49 21.05 9.40
CA ALA A 11 11.50 20.07 9.10
C ALA A 11 11.52 19.78 7.59
N LEU A 12 12.73 19.54 7.11
CA LEU A 12 13.05 19.07 5.76
C LEU A 12 12.15 17.90 5.35
N LEU A 13 11.43 18.06 4.25
CA LEU A 13 10.82 16.95 3.53
C LEU A 13 10.91 17.19 2.01
N SER A 14 12.14 17.38 1.54
CA SER A 14 12.49 17.19 0.13
C SER A 14 12.87 15.73 -0.09
N ILE A 15 11.87 14.84 -0.07
CA ILE A 15 12.04 13.48 -0.60
C ILE A 15 11.88 13.60 -2.11
N GLY A 16 13.03 13.63 -2.77
CA GLY A 16 13.14 13.66 -4.21
C GLY A 16 12.48 12.44 -4.84
N SER A 17 11.78 12.71 -5.93
CA SER A 17 11.22 11.77 -6.89
C SER A 17 12.30 10.81 -7.39
N LEU A 18 12.26 9.54 -6.99
CA LEU A 18 13.05 8.47 -7.60
C LEU A 18 12.14 7.55 -8.40
N SER A 19 11.82 7.99 -9.62
CA SER A 19 11.55 7.09 -10.73
C SER A 19 12.82 6.29 -11.00
N GLY A 20 12.87 5.04 -10.56
CA GLY A 20 14.02 4.17 -10.83
C GLY A 20 14.11 2.94 -9.93
N CYS A 21 13.11 2.05 -9.95
CA CYS A 21 13.20 0.71 -9.37
C CYS A 21 14.16 -0.18 -10.18
N SER A 22 15.47 0.02 -10.06
CA SER A 22 16.46 -0.92 -10.59
C SER A 22 17.85 -0.69 -9.98
N ALA A 23 17.99 -0.80 -8.65
CA ALA A 23 19.33 -0.81 -8.04
C ALA A 23 19.45 -1.48 -6.65
N PHE A 24 18.37 -1.90 -5.99
CA PHE A 24 18.45 -2.35 -4.59
C PHE A 24 18.74 -3.85 -4.37
N ARG A 25 19.20 -4.57 -5.40
CA ARG A 25 19.40 -6.03 -5.33
C ARG A 25 20.79 -6.49 -4.84
N SER A 26 21.76 -5.58 -4.66
CA SER A 26 23.13 -5.97 -4.29
C SER A 26 23.51 -5.76 -2.81
N ASP A 27 22.69 -5.10 -1.99
CA ASP A 27 23.09 -4.70 -0.63
C ASP A 27 22.84 -5.74 0.47
N ALA A 28 22.04 -6.78 0.22
CA ALA A 28 21.81 -7.85 1.21
C ALA A 28 23.08 -8.70 1.49
N ASN A 29 24.09 -8.61 0.61
CA ASN A 29 25.41 -9.22 0.77
C ASN A 29 26.50 -8.17 1.06
N SER A 30 26.12 -6.98 1.55
CA SER A 30 27.07 -5.94 1.94
C SER A 30 27.95 -6.41 3.09
N SER A 31 29.24 -6.04 3.06
CA SER A 31 30.16 -6.25 4.18
C SER A 31 29.83 -5.35 5.39
N ASN A 32 28.95 -4.36 5.22
CA ASN A 32 28.42 -3.56 6.31
C ASN A 32 27.15 -4.23 6.88
N PRO A 33 27.17 -4.71 8.13
CA PRO A 33 26.05 -5.46 8.72
C PRO A 33 24.76 -4.62 8.83
N VAL A 34 24.87 -3.30 9.04
CA VAL A 34 23.70 -2.42 9.14
C VAL A 34 23.01 -2.29 7.78
N VAL A 35 23.80 -2.17 6.70
CA VAL A 35 23.28 -2.10 5.33
C VAL A 35 22.64 -3.43 4.93
N ALA A 36 23.28 -4.56 5.26
CA ALA A 36 22.75 -5.89 4.96
C ALA A 36 21.40 -6.15 5.67
N GLU A 37 21.27 -5.80 6.95
CA GLU A 37 20.01 -5.93 7.69
C GLU A 37 18.91 -5.02 7.14
N GLN A 38 19.24 -3.77 6.80
CA GLN A 38 18.26 -2.86 6.19
C GLN A 38 17.79 -3.38 4.82
N ALA A 39 18.68 -3.94 4.00
CA ALA A 39 18.34 -4.51 2.71
C ALA A 39 17.44 -5.76 2.83
N ARG A 40 17.64 -6.59 3.87
CA ARG A 40 16.75 -7.71 4.19
C ARG A 40 15.36 -7.21 4.58
N ARG A 41 15.30 -6.23 5.49
CA ARG A 41 14.03 -5.61 5.92
C ARG A 41 13.24 -5.05 4.74
N VAL A 42 13.91 -4.38 3.79
CA VAL A 42 13.27 -3.87 2.57
C VAL A 42 12.71 -5.01 1.73
N ASN A 43 13.49 -6.07 1.48
CA ASN A 43 13.01 -7.23 0.71
C ASN A 43 11.81 -7.91 1.38
N ASP A 44 11.81 -8.03 2.70
CA ASP A 44 10.69 -8.63 3.44
C ASP A 44 9.42 -7.79 3.30
N LEU A 45 9.54 -6.47 3.44
CA LEU A 45 8.43 -5.54 3.24
C LEU A 45 7.92 -5.56 1.79
N GLU A 46 8.81 -5.61 0.79
CA GLU A 46 8.40 -5.73 -0.62
C GLU A 46 7.59 -7.00 -0.88
N ARG A 47 7.97 -8.12 -0.25
CA ARG A 47 7.23 -9.38 -0.34
C ARG A 47 5.88 -9.28 0.34
N GLU A 48 5.83 -8.74 1.55
CA GLU A 48 4.59 -8.55 2.31
C GLU A 48 3.59 -7.67 1.55
N VAL A 49 4.05 -6.54 1.00
CA VAL A 49 3.23 -5.65 0.16
C VAL A 49 2.66 -6.41 -1.04
N LYS A 50 3.49 -7.17 -1.75
CA LYS A 50 3.06 -7.92 -2.93
C LYS A 50 2.02 -8.99 -2.59
N ASP A 51 2.18 -9.67 -1.46
CA ASP A 51 1.21 -10.67 -1.02
C ASP A 51 -0.11 -10.01 -0.57
N GLN A 52 -0.03 -8.86 0.10
CA GLN A 52 -1.22 -8.11 0.49
C GLN A 52 -1.99 -7.55 -0.72
N ASP A 53 -1.31 -7.11 -1.78
CA ASP A 53 -1.92 -6.69 -3.04
C ASP A 53 -2.73 -7.84 -3.68
N ARG A 54 -2.18 -9.06 -3.68
CA ARG A 54 -2.88 -10.24 -4.19
C ARG A 54 -4.15 -10.56 -3.40
N ILE A 55 -4.10 -10.41 -2.08
CA ILE A 55 -5.27 -10.57 -1.21
C ILE A 55 -6.32 -9.52 -1.57
N VAL A 56 -5.92 -8.24 -1.69
CA VAL A 56 -6.83 -7.15 -2.06
C VAL A 56 -7.51 -7.41 -3.40
N ASP A 57 -6.77 -7.90 -4.40
CA ASP A 57 -7.35 -8.19 -5.70
C ASP A 57 -8.33 -9.38 -5.65
N SER A 58 -8.04 -10.40 -4.84
CA SER A 58 -8.99 -11.49 -4.56
C SER A 58 -10.27 -10.96 -3.91
N GLU A 59 -10.15 -10.10 -2.90
CA GLU A 59 -11.30 -9.52 -2.21
C GLU A 59 -12.13 -8.59 -3.12
N LYS A 60 -11.49 -7.84 -4.02
CA LYS A 60 -12.20 -7.06 -5.06
C LYS A 60 -13.00 -7.97 -5.99
N ALA A 61 -12.45 -9.11 -6.39
CA ALA A 61 -13.15 -10.08 -7.24
C ALA A 61 -14.36 -10.69 -6.51
N LYS A 62 -14.19 -11.07 -5.23
CA LYS A 62 -15.28 -11.54 -4.38
C LYS A 62 -16.38 -10.48 -4.23
N LEU A 63 -16.01 -9.23 -3.95
CA LEU A 63 -16.96 -8.12 -3.84
C LEU A 63 -17.75 -7.92 -5.14
N LYS A 64 -17.10 -8.03 -6.30
CA LYS A 64 -17.77 -7.93 -7.60
C LYS A 64 -18.80 -9.05 -7.77
N SER A 65 -18.46 -10.29 -7.41
CA SER A 65 -19.39 -11.43 -7.42
C SER A 65 -20.61 -11.19 -6.51
N LEU A 66 -20.38 -10.75 -5.27
CA LEU A 66 -21.44 -10.44 -4.32
C LEU A 66 -22.39 -9.35 -4.83
N LYS A 67 -21.86 -8.30 -5.48
CA LYS A 67 -22.67 -7.25 -6.11
C LYS A 67 -23.57 -7.82 -7.22
N TYR A 68 -23.09 -8.76 -8.04
CA TYR A 68 -23.92 -9.42 -9.05
C TYR A 68 -25.03 -10.26 -8.42
N GLN A 69 -24.70 -11.05 -7.39
CA GLN A 69 -25.69 -11.87 -6.68
C GLN A 69 -26.78 -11.00 -6.06
N LEU A 70 -26.41 -9.89 -5.41
CA LEU A 70 -27.35 -8.93 -4.86
C LEU A 70 -28.25 -8.31 -5.94
N LYS A 71 -27.68 -7.98 -7.10
CA LYS A 71 -28.46 -7.46 -8.24
C LYS A 71 -29.48 -8.50 -8.74
N SER A 72 -29.09 -9.77 -8.87
CA SER A 72 -29.99 -10.86 -9.25
C SER A 72 -31.13 -11.01 -8.25
N ALA A 73 -30.80 -11.12 -6.96
CA ALA A 73 -31.79 -11.28 -5.89
C ALA A 73 -32.79 -10.13 -5.86
N ARG A 74 -32.34 -8.88 -6.09
CA ARG A 74 -33.24 -7.71 -6.21
C ARG A 74 -34.17 -7.81 -7.42
N ALA A 75 -33.67 -8.28 -8.56
CA ALA A 75 -34.49 -8.47 -9.76
C ALA A 75 -35.55 -9.56 -9.56
N GLU A 76 -35.17 -10.68 -8.95
CA GLU A 76 -36.10 -11.77 -8.59
C GLU A 76 -37.18 -11.32 -7.61
N LEU A 77 -36.79 -10.57 -6.57
CA LEU A 77 -37.75 -10.00 -5.62
C LEU A 77 -38.74 -9.06 -6.30
N LYS A 78 -38.27 -8.23 -7.24
CA LYS A 78 -39.14 -7.34 -8.02
C LYS A 78 -40.11 -8.13 -8.90
N ALA A 79 -39.63 -9.17 -9.58
CA ALA A 79 -40.45 -10.00 -10.46
C ALA A 79 -41.57 -10.74 -9.70
N ARG A 80 -41.32 -11.14 -8.44
CA ARG A 80 -42.32 -11.82 -7.58
C ARG A 80 -43.35 -10.88 -6.94
N LYS A 81 -43.09 -9.58 -6.95
CA LYS A 81 -44.01 -8.55 -6.43
C LYS A 81 -44.91 -7.94 -7.50
N LEU A 82 -44.67 -8.29 -8.77
CA LEU A 82 -45.53 -8.00 -9.92
C LEU A 82 -46.52 -9.15 -10.10
#